data_AF-A0AAU5ZFA8-F1
#
_entry.id   AF-A0AAU5ZFA8-F1
#
_cell.length_a   1.000
_cell.length_b   1.000
_cell.length_c   1.000
_cell.angle_alpha   90.00
_cell.angle_beta   90.00
_cell.angle_gamma   90.00
#
_symmetry.space_group_name_H-M   'P 1'
#
loop_
_entity.id
_entity.type
_entity.pdbx_description
1 polymer ?
#
loop_
_entity_poly.entity_id
_entity_poly.type
_entity_poly.pdbx_seq_one_letter_code
_entity_poly.pdbx_strand_id
1 'polypeptide(L)'
;MRELQRDDAMVTNNAERVWSFRIERYDPSGDRLAPVPVEMRGTSFSGTVSNGDEVRVNGRWSQGTLRIHELDNLTTGAKIHSNSHPVLQVVACSVIAIAFFAFFVFLGITFVMSVFLGRDWP
;
A
#
# COMPACT_ATOMS: atom_id res chain seq x y z
N MET A 1 -38.55 -6.65 -23.91
CA MET A 1 -37.84 -7.38 -22.83
C MET A 1 -36.36 -7.20 -23.12
N ARG A 2 -35.74 -6.14 -22.59
CA ARG A 2 -34.31 -5.85 -22.79
C ARG A 2 -33.57 -6.48 -21.63
N GLU A 3 -32.79 -7.51 -21.94
CA GLU A 3 -31.64 -7.92 -21.14
C GLU A 3 -30.83 -6.66 -20.86
N LEU A 4 -30.96 -6.17 -19.64
CA LEU A 4 -29.97 -5.30 -19.03
C LEU A 4 -28.76 -6.19 -18.84
N GLN A 5 -27.99 -6.28 -19.92
CA GLN A 5 -26.58 -6.60 -19.93
C GLN A 5 -25.96 -5.84 -18.76
N ARG A 6 -25.87 -6.53 -17.61
CA ARG A 6 -25.01 -6.13 -16.52
C ARG A 6 -23.64 -6.21 -17.15
N ASP A 7 -23.17 -5.04 -17.57
CA ASP A 7 -21.77 -4.78 -17.70
C ASP A 7 -21.22 -4.99 -16.29
N ASP A 8 -20.89 -6.26 -16.00
CA ASP A 8 -19.96 -6.65 -14.95
C ASP A 8 -18.60 -6.12 -15.39
N ALA A 9 -18.50 -4.79 -15.44
CA ALA A 9 -17.28 -4.06 -15.52
C ALA A 9 -16.43 -4.63 -14.41
N MET A 10 -15.35 -5.26 -14.82
CA MET A 10 -14.33 -5.89 -14.02
C MET A 10 -13.94 -4.93 -12.89
N VAL A 11 -14.66 -4.98 -11.76
CA VAL A 11 -14.27 -4.28 -10.55
C VAL A 11 -13.05 -5.05 -10.10
N THR A 12 -11.88 -4.61 -10.57
CA THR A 12 -10.61 -4.92 -9.95
C THR A 12 -10.75 -4.42 -8.53
N ASN A 13 -11.21 -5.31 -7.65
CA ASN A 13 -11.43 -5.04 -6.25
C ASN A 13 -10.03 -4.94 -5.64
N ASN A 14 -9.38 -3.80 -5.88
CA ASN A 14 -8.34 -3.31 -5.01
C ASN A 14 -9.05 -2.98 -3.70
N ALA A 15 -9.37 -4.03 -2.94
CA ALA A 15 -10.23 -3.99 -1.79
C ALA A 15 -9.49 -3.23 -0.70
N GLU A 16 -9.58 -1.90 -0.77
CA GLU A 16 -9.13 -1.01 0.28
C GLU A 16 -9.83 -1.45 1.56
N ARG A 17 -9.05 -1.94 2.52
CA ARG A 17 -9.53 -2.34 3.83
C ARG A 17 -9.45 -1.13 4.73
N VAL A 18 -10.46 -0.96 5.57
CA VAL A 18 -10.53 0.12 6.56
C VAL A 18 -10.60 -0.49 7.94
N TRP A 19 -9.68 -0.11 8.82
CA TRP A 19 -9.77 -0.34 10.25
C TRP A 19 -10.31 0.92 10.92
N SER A 20 -11.38 0.76 11.68
CA SER A 20 -12.05 1.86 12.39
C SER A 20 -12.17 1.48 13.85
N PHE A 21 -11.62 2.31 14.73
CA PHE A 21 -11.66 2.10 16.18
C PHE A 21 -11.63 3.44 16.90
N ARG A 22 -11.75 3.41 18.23
CA ARG A 22 -11.68 4.61 19.07
C ARG A 22 -10.59 4.44 20.10
N ILE A 23 -9.75 5.47 20.25
CA ILE A 23 -8.72 5.51 21.28
C ILE A 23 -9.29 6.21 22.51
N GLU A 24 -9.30 5.52 23.63
CA GLU A 24 -9.57 6.12 24.93
C GLU A 24 -8.36 6.95 25.37
N ARG A 25 -8.62 8.12 25.95
CA ARG A 25 -7.58 9.01 26.44
C ARG A 25 -7.90 9.38 27.88
N TYR A 26 -6.87 9.52 28.67
CA TYR A 26 -6.95 9.97 30.05
C TYR A 26 -6.06 11.20 30.18
N ASP A 27 -6.48 12.15 31.01
CA ASP A 27 -5.63 13.28 31.37
C ASP A 27 -4.60 12.85 32.45
N PRO A 28 -3.64 13.71 32.81
CA PRO A 28 -2.64 13.38 33.85
C PRO A 28 -3.23 13.09 35.23
N SER A 29 -4.48 13.52 35.49
CA SER A 29 -5.21 13.27 36.73
C SER A 29 -5.98 11.94 36.71
N GLY A 30 -6.00 11.26 35.56
CA GLY A 30 -6.70 9.98 35.36
C GLY A 30 -8.15 10.14 34.90
N ASP A 31 -8.60 11.36 34.60
CA ASP A 31 -9.96 11.59 34.13
C ASP A 31 -10.08 11.22 32.66
N ARG A 32 -11.18 10.54 32.32
CA ARG A 32 -11.43 10.06 30.96
C ARG A 32 -11.81 11.23 30.04
N LEU A 33 -10.98 11.47 29.03
CA LEU A 33 -11.22 12.43 27.96
C LEU A 33 -12.14 11.85 26.87
N ALA A 34 -12.65 12.74 26.02
CA ALA A 34 -13.41 12.34 24.84
C ALA A 34 -12.58 11.37 23.96
N PRO A 35 -13.12 10.17 23.65
CA PRO A 35 -12.44 9.21 22.78
C PRO A 35 -12.20 9.78 21.39
N VAL A 36 -11.06 9.43 20.79
CA VAL A 36 -10.71 9.87 19.44
C VAL A 36 -11.08 8.78 18.44
N PRO A 37 -11.97 9.04 17.47
CA PRO A 37 -12.20 8.12 16.37
C PRO A 37 -10.97 8.09 15.46
N VAL A 38 -10.52 6.89 15.13
CA VAL A 38 -9.35 6.64 14.30
C VAL A 38 -9.73 5.76 13.13
N GLU A 39 -9.20 6.11 11.96
CA GLU A 39 -9.29 5.30 10.75
C GLU A 39 -7.90 5.02 10.19
N MET A 40 -7.67 3.78 9.81
CA MET A 40 -6.49 3.33 9.10
C MET A 40 -6.92 2.64 7.81
N ARG A 41 -6.33 3.01 6.68
CA ARG A 41 -6.73 2.50 5.36
C ARG A 41 -5.54 1.93 4.61
N GLY A 42 -5.71 0.76 4.00
CA GLY A 42 -4.67 0.10 3.23
C GLY A 42 -5.19 -1.13 2.50
N THR A 43 -4.40 -1.65 1.58
CA THR A 43 -4.72 -2.91 0.87
C THR A 43 -4.42 -4.12 1.75
N SER A 44 -3.49 -3.98 2.70
CA SER A 44 -3.17 -4.98 3.72
C SER A 44 -2.73 -4.31 5.03
N PHE A 45 -2.89 -5.05 6.12
CA PHE A 45 -2.45 -4.69 7.46
C PHE A 45 -1.62 -5.84 8.03
N SER A 46 -0.57 -5.52 8.79
CA SER A 46 0.25 -6.51 9.50
C SER A 46 0.24 -6.24 11.00
N GLY A 47 0.14 -7.30 11.80
CA GLY A 47 0.12 -7.21 13.27
C GLY A 47 -1.29 -7.23 13.86
N THR A 48 -1.35 -7.06 15.17
CA THR A 48 -2.58 -7.18 15.97
C THR A 48 -2.64 -6.08 17.02
N VAL A 49 -3.83 -5.55 17.23
CA VAL A 49 -4.14 -4.63 18.34
C VAL A 49 -5.40 -5.13 19.02
N SER A 50 -5.41 -5.11 20.34
CA SER A 50 -6.52 -5.57 21.18
C SER A 50 -7.07 -4.42 22.02
N ASN A 51 -8.31 -4.58 22.48
CA ASN A 51 -8.88 -3.63 23.43
C ASN A 51 -8.06 -3.64 24.73
N GLY A 52 -7.73 -2.44 25.23
CA GLY A 52 -6.90 -2.27 26.42
C GLY A 52 -5.41 -2.13 26.12
N ASP A 53 -4.97 -2.34 24.87
CA ASP A 53 -3.59 -2.05 24.50
C ASP A 53 -3.33 -0.55 24.54
N GLU A 54 -2.16 -0.18 25.09
CA GLU A 54 -1.66 1.17 25.01
C GLU A 54 -1.07 1.39 23.61
N VAL A 55 -1.54 2.43 22.93
CA VAL A 55 -1.18 2.68 21.54
C VAL A 55 -0.66 4.09 21.35
N ARG A 56 0.32 4.23 20.45
CA ARG A 56 0.78 5.51 19.93
C ARG A 56 0.46 5.56 18.44
N VAL A 57 -0.18 6.65 18.03
CA VAL A 57 -0.56 6.87 16.64
C VAL A 57 -0.13 8.25 16.19
N ASN A 58 0.16 8.37 14.90
CA ASN A 58 0.40 9.66 14.24
C ASN A 58 -0.44 9.72 12.95
N GLY A 59 -1.02 10.88 12.68
CA GLY A 59 -1.95 11.03 11.59
C GLY A 59 -2.43 12.45 11.36
N ARG A 60 -3.39 12.58 10.44
CA ARG A 60 -4.03 13.83 10.08
C ARG A 60 -5.51 13.77 10.40
N TRP A 61 -6.03 14.83 11.02
CA TRP A 61 -7.46 15.01 11.19
C TRP A 61 -8.15 15.25 9.84
N SER A 62 -9.22 14.50 9.59
CA SER A 62 -10.07 14.65 8.40
C SER A 62 -11.51 14.35 8.78
N GLN A 63 -12.41 15.32 8.59
CA GLN A 63 -13.85 15.15 8.82
C GLN A 63 -14.20 14.61 10.22
N GLY A 64 -13.44 15.03 11.25
CA GLY A 64 -13.67 14.60 12.63
C GLY A 64 -13.08 13.24 13.00
N THR A 65 -12.40 12.56 12.07
CA THR A 65 -11.69 11.29 12.30
C THR A 65 -10.18 11.49 12.14
N LEU A 66 -9.40 10.91 13.02
CA LEU A 66 -7.95 10.89 12.90
C LEU A 66 -7.55 9.78 11.92
N ARG A 67 -7.05 10.15 10.73
CA ARG A 67 -6.55 9.20 9.74
C ARG A 67 -5.08 8.91 9.97
N ILE A 68 -4.74 7.63 10.10
CA ILE A 68 -3.39 7.17 10.42
C ILE A 68 -2.89 6.19 9.34
N HIS A 69 -1.58 6.08 9.24
CA HIS A 69 -0.89 5.10 8.37
C HIS A 69 0.01 4.13 9.15
N GLU A 70 0.32 4.46 10.40
CA GLU A 70 1.13 3.68 11.31
C GLU A 70 0.52 3.74 12.71
N LEU A 71 0.55 2.60 13.40
CA LEU A 71 0.16 2.45 14.79
C LEU A 71 1.23 1.65 15.51
N ASP A 72 1.73 2.19 16.62
CA ASP A 72 2.62 1.48 17.54
C ASP A 72 1.79 0.96 18.71
N ASN A 73 1.84 -0.34 18.94
CA ASN A 73 1.32 -0.96 20.16
C ASN A 73 2.42 -0.93 21.22
N LEU A 74 2.28 -0.03 22.21
CA LEU A 74 3.25 0.15 23.28
C LEU A 74 3.21 -1.00 24.30
N THR A 75 2.10 -1.74 24.39
CA THR A 75 1.97 -2.90 25.28
C THR A 75 2.75 -4.12 24.75
N THR A 76 2.64 -4.42 23.46
CA THR A 76 3.30 -5.60 22.85
C THR A 76 4.60 -5.26 22.12
N GLY A 77 4.86 -3.98 21.86
CA GLY A 77 5.97 -3.51 21.03
C GLY A 77 5.75 -3.69 19.52
N ALA A 78 4.57 -4.14 19.09
CA ALA A 78 4.27 -4.36 17.69
C ALA A 78 4.08 -3.03 16.92
N LYS A 79 4.62 -2.97 15.70
CA LYS A 79 4.40 -1.87 14.75
C LYS A 79 3.45 -2.31 13.64
N ILE A 80 2.36 -1.59 13.47
CA ILE A 80 1.33 -1.87 12.47
C ILE A 80 1.39 -0.77 11.40
N HIS A 81 1.62 -1.18 10.16
CA HIS A 81 1.67 -0.28 9.01
C HIS A 81 0.58 -0.63 8.00
N SER A 82 0.03 0.39 7.33
CA SER A 82 -0.87 0.20 6.20
C SER A 82 -0.03 0.23 4.92
N ASN A 83 0.04 -0.90 4.21
CA ASN A 83 0.58 -0.85 2.87
C ASN A 83 -0.52 -0.33 1.94
N SER A 84 -0.24 0.80 1.30
CA SER A 84 -1.03 1.32 0.20
C SER A 84 -0.09 1.53 -0.98
N HIS A 85 -0.09 0.58 -1.91
CA HIS A 85 0.58 0.76 -3.19
C HIS A 85 -0.44 1.32 -4.17
N PRO A 86 -0.28 2.56 -4.67
CA PRO A 86 -1.15 3.04 -5.73
C PRO A 86 -0.93 2.14 -6.96
N VAL A 87 -2.02 1.56 -7.48
CA VAL A 87 -1.99 0.63 -8.64
C VAL A 87 -1.17 1.22 -9.79
N LEU A 88 -1.25 2.54 -9.99
CA LEU A 88 -0.48 3.28 -11.00
C LEU A 88 1.03 3.13 -10.83
N GLN A 89 1.55 3.17 -9.60
CA GLN A 89 3.00 3.04 -9.34
C GLN A 89 3.48 1.63 -9.62
N VAL A 90 2.68 0.61 -9.31
CA VAL A 90 3.00 -0.79 -9.63
C VAL A 90 3.06 -0.97 -11.15
N VAL A 91 2.04 -0.50 -11.86
CA VAL A 91 1.99 -0.59 -13.33
C VAL A 91 3.15 0.16 -13.98
N ALA A 92 3.45 1.39 -13.53
CA ALA A 92 4.57 2.16 -14.06
C ALA A 92 5.91 1.45 -13.87
N CYS A 93 6.18 0.92 -12.67
CA CYS A 93 7.39 0.14 -12.39
C CYS A 93 7.49 -1.11 -13.27
N SER A 94 6.39 -1.83 -13.47
CA SER A 94 6.36 -3.00 -14.36
C SER A 94 6.66 -2.64 -15.81
N VAL A 95 6.06 -1.57 -16.34
CA VAL A 95 6.30 -1.10 -17.71
C VAL A 95 7.78 -0.70 -17.89
N ILE A 96 8.33 0.04 -16.94
CA ILE A 96 9.74 0.45 -16.97
C ILE A 96 10.66 -0.78 -16.94
N ALA A 97 10.40 -1.74 -16.05
CA ALA A 97 11.21 -2.96 -15.95
C ALA A 97 11.19 -3.78 -17.26
N ILE A 98 10.02 -3.91 -17.90
CA ILE A 98 9.89 -4.60 -19.19
C ILE A 98 10.67 -3.87 -20.29
N ALA A 99 10.56 -2.53 -20.35
CA ALA A 99 11.28 -1.72 -21.33
C ALA A 99 12.81 -1.85 -21.17
N PHE A 100 13.31 -1.79 -19.94
CA PHE A 100 14.74 -2.01 -19.66
C PHE A 100 15.18 -3.41 -20.06
N PHE A 101 14.41 -4.44 -19.71
CA PHE A 101 14.74 -5.81 -20.08
C PHE A 101 14.81 -5.99 -21.61
N ALA A 102 13.82 -5.48 -22.34
CA ALA A 102 13.80 -5.50 -23.79
C ALA A 102 15.00 -4.75 -24.41
N PHE A 103 15.36 -3.61 -23.83
CA PHE A 103 16.53 -2.83 -24.26
C PHE A 103 17.84 -3.59 -24.07
N PHE A 104 18.04 -4.26 -22.93
CA PHE A 104 19.22 -5.09 -22.71
C PHE A 104 19.29 -6.30 -23.64
N VAL A 105 18.16 -6.95 -23.90
CA VAL A 105 18.08 -8.04 -24.89
C VAL A 105 18.46 -7.53 -26.27
N PHE A 106 17.94 -6.38 -26.69
CA PHE A 106 18.27 -5.76 -27.97
C PHE A 106 19.77 -5.40 -28.07
N LEU A 107 20.33 -4.81 -27.01
CA LEU A 107 21.77 -4.52 -26.93
C LEU A 107 22.62 -5.80 -27.00
N GLY A 108 22.22 -6.87 -26.33
CA GLY A 108 22.90 -8.15 -26.39
C GLY A 108 22.88 -8.75 -27.80
N ILE A 109 21.74 -8.75 -28.48
CA ILE A 109 21.59 -9.25 -29.84
C ILE A 109 22.44 -8.43 -30.82
N THR A 110 22.37 -7.11 -30.74
CA THR A 110 23.16 -6.21 -31.61
C THR A 110 24.66 -6.37 -31.37
N PHE A 111 25.09 -6.52 -30.12
CA PHE A 111 26.47 -6.82 -29.78
C PHE A 111 26.93 -8.17 -30.35
N VAL A 112 26.15 -9.24 -30.15
CA VAL A 112 26.44 -10.57 -30.70
C VAL A 112 26.54 -10.51 -32.22
N MET A 113 25.57 -9.90 -32.90
CA MET A 113 25.61 -9.71 -34.34
C MET A 113 26.83 -8.93 -34.80
N SER A 114 27.20 -7.84 -34.12
CA SER A 114 28.40 -7.06 -34.45
C SER A 114 29.70 -7.86 -34.25
N VAL A 115 29.76 -8.71 -33.23
CA VAL A 115 30.93 -9.57 -32.98
C VAL A 115 31.02 -10.71 -33.99
N PHE A 116 29.89 -11.26 -34.43
CA PHE A 116 29.87 -12.28 -35.47
C PHE A 116 30.21 -11.67 -36.84
N LEU A 117 29.53 -10.59 -37.25
CA LEU A 117 29.75 -9.92 -38.54
C LEU A 117 31.12 -9.21 -38.63
N GLY A 118 31.67 -8.77 -37.50
CA GLY A 118 33.00 -8.14 -37.43
C GLY A 118 34.17 -9.13 -37.37
N ARG A 119 33.89 -10.43 -37.21
CA ARG A 119 34.91 -11.49 -37.11
C ARG A 119 35.21 -12.16 -38.45
N ASP A 120 34.63 -11.64 -39.52
CA ASP A 120 34.73 -12.16 -40.89
C ASP A 120 35.72 -11.35 -41.76
N TRP A 121 36.67 -10.62 -41.16
CA TRP A 121 37.72 -9.94 -41.91
C TRP A 121 39.03 -10.76 -41.87
N PRO A 122 39.51 -11.30 -43.02
CA PRO A 122 40.73 -12.10 -43.10
C PRO A 122 42.01 -11.30 -42.84
#